data_AF-A0A7S1EN37-F1
#
_entry.id   AF-A0A7S1EN37-F1
#
_cell.length_a   1.000
_cell.length_b   1.000
_cell.length_c   1.000
_cell.angle_alpha   90.00
_cell.angle_beta   90.00
_cell.angle_gamma   90.00
#
_symmetry.space_group_name_H-M   'P 1'
#
loop_
_entity.id
_entity.type
_entity.pdbx_description
1 polymer ?
#
loop_
_entity_poly.entity_id
_entity_poly.type
_entity_poly.pdbx_seq_one_letter_code
_entity_poly.pdbx_strand_id
1 'polypeptide(L)'
;HQLPPQPADRPDACDRAGAEEPQHQAGRQREAAGREGAQQPAGPSAGGARGAAAARPAGQGLSLGIISAMPSMPAPTSPGLVLRDGPALPPLSHFRLAAFDMDSTLIGIECIDEIAALAGRGAEVAAITEAAMRGEITDFKDSLRRRLALLAGVPATVLDRVLAERLTFNPGARALCAALKAAGLKLVLVSGGFTFFTRYVAAELGMDFVRSNELEIEHGALTGRVVMQDWGDICDGEQKRLMLLESCERMGCRPDQAIAVGDGANDLPMMGAAGLSVAYHAKP
;
A
#
# COMPACT_ATOMS: atom_id res chain seq x y z
N HIS A 1 16.23 49.14 -60.27
CA HIS A 1 16.70 48.06 -61.16
C HIS A 1 16.40 46.73 -60.48
N GLN A 2 15.61 45.91 -61.17
CA GLN A 2 15.45 44.45 -61.11
C GLN A 2 14.85 43.75 -59.86
N LEU A 3 13.79 43.00 -60.21
CA LEU A 3 12.99 41.98 -59.54
C LEU A 3 13.76 40.66 -59.27
N PRO A 4 13.17 39.70 -58.52
CA PRO A 4 13.83 38.56 -57.87
C PRO A 4 13.87 37.30 -58.75
N PRO A 5 14.36 36.15 -58.21
CA PRO A 5 13.47 34.99 -58.11
C PRO A 5 13.69 34.05 -56.89
N GLN A 6 12.64 33.28 -56.53
CA GLN A 6 12.71 32.01 -55.79
C GLN A 6 12.97 30.82 -56.76
N PRO A 7 12.77 29.54 -56.38
CA PRO A 7 13.53 28.67 -55.47
C PRO A 7 14.19 27.50 -56.26
N ALA A 8 14.96 26.63 -55.60
CA ALA A 8 15.50 25.41 -56.22
C ALA A 8 15.30 24.16 -55.35
N ASP A 9 15.13 23.06 -56.06
CA ASP A 9 14.54 21.76 -55.72
C ASP A 9 15.29 20.86 -54.71
N ARG A 10 14.54 19.88 -54.21
CA ARG A 10 15.00 18.66 -53.52
C ARG A 10 15.86 17.76 -54.43
N PRO A 11 16.46 16.71 -53.87
CA PRO A 11 15.90 15.39 -54.19
C PRO A 11 15.79 14.40 -53.02
N ASP A 12 14.99 13.38 -53.29
CA ASP A 12 14.62 12.21 -52.50
C ASP A 12 15.79 11.35 -51.97
N ALA A 13 15.55 10.67 -50.85
CA ALA A 13 16.01 9.30 -50.65
C ALA A 13 15.02 8.53 -49.75
N CYS A 14 14.40 7.53 -50.36
CA CYS A 14 13.57 6.49 -49.80
C CYS A 14 14.45 5.24 -49.55
N ASP A 15 14.33 4.59 -48.39
CA ASP A 15 14.37 3.12 -48.21
C ASP A 15 14.25 2.78 -46.72
N ARG A 16 13.13 2.20 -46.25
CA ARG A 16 12.79 0.75 -46.21
C ARG A 16 13.60 -0.07 -45.19
N ALA A 17 12.93 -0.38 -44.08
CA ALA A 17 12.87 -1.67 -43.36
C ALA A 17 12.06 -1.39 -42.08
N GLY A 18 11.06 -2.13 -41.64
CA GLY A 18 10.65 -3.51 -41.88
C GLY A 18 9.95 -3.90 -40.58
N ALA A 19 8.64 -4.07 -40.63
CA ALA A 19 7.80 -4.46 -39.51
C ALA A 19 8.12 -5.89 -39.06
N GLU A 20 7.90 -6.21 -37.77
CA GLU A 20 7.40 -7.52 -37.34
C GLU A 20 6.90 -7.47 -35.89
N GLU A 21 5.57 -7.40 -35.75
CA GLU A 21 4.80 -7.75 -34.56
C GLU A 21 4.60 -9.28 -34.53
N PRO A 22 4.67 -9.96 -33.37
CA PRO A 22 4.18 -11.31 -33.24
C PRO A 22 2.69 -11.32 -32.80
N GLN A 23 1.85 -11.77 -33.72
CA GLN A 23 0.45 -12.12 -33.50
C GLN A 23 0.33 -13.31 -32.54
N HIS A 24 -0.41 -13.15 -31.43
CA HIS A 24 -0.80 -14.26 -30.57
C HIS A 24 -2.14 -14.83 -31.05
N GLN A 25 -2.06 -16.00 -31.66
CA GLN A 25 -3.18 -16.68 -32.29
C GLN A 25 -4.03 -17.41 -31.24
N ALA A 26 -5.33 -17.11 -31.26
CA ALA A 26 -6.35 -17.74 -30.45
C ALA A 26 -6.54 -19.22 -30.84
N GLY A 27 -6.32 -20.13 -29.90
CA GLY A 27 -6.77 -21.53 -29.98
C GLY A 27 -8.08 -21.72 -29.22
N ARG A 28 -9.21 -21.75 -29.94
CA ARG A 28 -10.44 -22.39 -29.46
C ARG A 28 -10.57 -23.74 -30.15
N GLN A 29 -10.53 -24.82 -29.39
CA GLN A 29 -11.26 -26.03 -29.74
C GLN A 29 -12.07 -26.50 -28.53
N ARG A 30 -13.32 -26.83 -28.85
CA ARG A 30 -14.36 -27.35 -27.99
C ARG A 30 -14.12 -28.85 -27.83
N GLU A 31 -14.41 -29.38 -26.65
CA GLU A 31 -15.08 -30.67 -26.52
C GLU A 31 -15.94 -30.65 -25.25
N ALA A 32 -17.18 -31.08 -25.42
CA ALA A 32 -18.19 -31.23 -24.40
C ALA A 32 -18.68 -32.67 -24.45
N ALA A 33 -18.84 -33.32 -23.29
CA ALA A 33 -19.97 -34.21 -22.95
C ALA A 33 -19.65 -35.17 -21.78
N GLY A 34 -20.67 -35.43 -20.95
CA GLY A 34 -20.77 -36.60 -20.07
C GLY A 34 -20.75 -36.24 -18.57
N ARG A 35 -21.84 -35.80 -17.94
CA ARG A 35 -23.01 -36.54 -17.41
C ARG A 35 -22.72 -37.49 -16.23
N GLU A 36 -23.61 -37.36 -15.23
CA GLU A 36 -23.96 -38.31 -14.16
C GLU A 36 -22.92 -38.44 -13.03
N GLY A 37 -23.26 -38.50 -11.75
CA GLY A 37 -24.53 -38.66 -11.07
C GLY A 37 -24.26 -39.33 -9.72
N ALA A 38 -24.87 -38.79 -8.66
CA ALA A 38 -25.34 -39.51 -7.48
C ALA A 38 -24.35 -40.07 -6.42
N GLN A 39 -24.62 -39.60 -5.19
CA GLN A 39 -24.90 -40.38 -3.98
C GLN A 39 -23.76 -40.85 -3.05
N GLN A 40 -23.77 -40.19 -1.88
CA GLN A 40 -23.44 -40.76 -0.57
C GLN A 40 -24.30 -41.98 -0.23
N PRO A 41 -23.84 -42.81 0.71
CA PRO A 41 -24.63 -43.07 1.93
C PRO A 41 -23.78 -42.82 3.19
N ALA A 42 -24.30 -42.09 4.18
CA ALA A 42 -25.08 -42.59 5.32
C ALA A 42 -24.30 -43.53 6.26
N GLY A 43 -24.05 -43.06 7.49
CA GLY A 43 -23.52 -43.86 8.60
C GLY A 43 -24.59 -44.74 9.27
N PRO A 44 -24.23 -45.37 10.39
CA PRO A 44 -25.12 -45.40 11.57
C PRO A 44 -24.29 -45.14 12.86
N SER A 45 -24.68 -44.26 13.78
CA SER A 45 -25.76 -44.33 14.79
C SER A 45 -25.23 -44.62 16.20
N ALA A 46 -25.79 -43.88 17.14
CA ALA A 46 -25.50 -43.79 18.57
C ALA A 46 -25.63 -45.09 19.41
N GLY A 47 -24.93 -45.05 20.56
CA GLY A 47 -25.21 -45.76 21.81
C GLY A 47 -24.10 -45.36 22.79
N GLY A 48 -24.30 -44.87 24.03
CA GLY A 48 -25.39 -45.04 24.96
C GLY A 48 -24.81 -45.60 26.28
N ALA A 49 -25.04 -44.87 27.38
CA ALA A 49 -24.91 -45.29 28.80
C ALA A 49 -23.60 -45.06 29.59
N ARG A 50 -23.65 -44.01 30.43
CA ARG A 50 -23.56 -43.98 31.92
C ARG A 50 -22.71 -45.02 32.69
N GLY A 51 -21.93 -44.48 33.64
CA GLY A 51 -21.39 -45.12 34.84
C GLY A 51 -19.89 -44.85 34.95
N ALA A 52 -19.26 -44.47 36.07
CA ALA A 52 -19.66 -44.28 37.45
C ALA A 52 -18.59 -43.38 38.10
N ALA A 53 -18.96 -42.70 39.18
CA ALA A 53 -18.04 -41.98 40.04
C ALA A 53 -17.10 -42.95 40.77
N ALA A 54 -15.80 -42.63 40.82
CA ALA A 54 -14.89 -43.18 41.82
C ALA A 54 -13.69 -42.25 42.07
N ALA A 55 -13.30 -42.24 43.33
CA ALA A 55 -12.39 -41.34 44.04
C ALA A 55 -10.97 -41.15 43.45
N ARG A 56 -10.43 -39.98 43.79
CA ARG A 56 -9.01 -39.59 43.70
C ARG A 56 -8.08 -40.55 44.44
N PRO A 57 -6.81 -40.62 44.01
CA PRO A 57 -5.71 -40.49 44.96
C PRO A 57 -4.84 -39.27 44.62
N ALA A 58 -4.42 -38.58 45.69
CA ALA A 58 -3.41 -37.54 45.64
C ALA A 58 -2.05 -38.16 45.32
N GLY A 59 -1.29 -37.54 44.42
CA GLY A 59 0.04 -38.02 44.07
C GLY A 59 0.80 -37.10 43.13
N GLN A 60 1.69 -36.31 43.74
CA GLN A 60 2.98 -35.85 43.22
C GLN A 60 2.96 -34.73 42.17
N GLY A 61 3.34 -33.54 42.64
CA GLY A 61 3.50 -32.32 41.86
C GLY A 61 4.61 -32.43 40.83
N LEU A 62 4.25 -32.20 39.58
CA LEU A 62 5.19 -31.83 38.54
C LEU A 62 5.56 -30.35 38.77
N SER A 63 6.83 -30.12 39.11
CA SER A 63 7.43 -28.79 39.12
C SER A 63 7.27 -28.19 37.74
N LEU A 64 6.40 -27.16 37.62
CA LEU A 64 6.43 -26.27 36.48
C LEU A 64 7.80 -25.59 36.51
N GLY A 65 8.65 -25.97 35.56
CA GLY A 65 9.89 -25.28 35.26
C GLY A 65 9.58 -23.79 35.14
N ILE A 66 10.32 -23.02 35.94
CA ILE A 66 10.29 -21.57 36.00
C ILE A 66 10.47 -21.06 34.57
N ILE A 67 9.41 -20.49 33.98
CA ILE A 67 9.58 -19.63 32.81
C ILE A 67 10.39 -18.46 33.34
N SER A 68 11.71 -18.50 33.11
CA SER A 68 12.58 -17.38 33.40
C SER A 68 12.04 -16.20 32.62
N ALA A 69 11.38 -15.27 33.33
CA ALA A 69 10.99 -14.00 32.77
C ALA A 69 12.25 -13.36 32.22
N MET A 70 12.31 -13.23 30.89
CA MET A 70 13.34 -12.45 30.24
C MET A 70 13.33 -11.06 30.87
N PRO A 71 14.48 -10.50 31.31
CA PRO A 71 14.50 -9.16 31.86
C PRO A 71 13.91 -8.21 30.82
N SER A 72 12.88 -7.45 31.20
CA SER A 72 12.29 -6.46 30.32
C SER A 72 13.39 -5.46 29.97
N MET A 73 13.77 -5.38 28.70
CA MET A 73 14.64 -4.31 28.21
C MET A 73 14.04 -2.97 28.62
N PRO A 74 14.84 -2.01 29.13
CA PRO A 74 14.34 -0.67 29.37
C PRO A 74 13.76 -0.13 28.06
N ALA A 75 12.59 0.50 28.17
CA ALA A 75 11.94 1.13 27.02
C ALA A 75 12.94 2.04 26.29
N PRO A 76 13.06 1.97 24.95
CA PRO A 76 13.92 2.87 24.19
C PRO A 76 13.60 4.34 24.56
N THR A 77 14.58 5.04 25.13
CA THR A 77 14.47 6.45 25.49
C THR A 77 15.04 7.31 24.37
N SER A 78 14.33 7.38 23.25
CA SER A 78 14.60 8.36 22.20
C SER A 78 13.67 9.56 22.41
N PRO A 79 14.17 10.81 22.38
CA PRO A 79 13.29 11.98 22.45
C PRO A 79 12.17 11.91 21.40
N GLY A 80 10.94 12.15 21.82
CA GLY A 80 9.75 12.07 20.94
C GLY A 80 9.16 10.67 20.77
N LEU A 81 9.82 9.60 21.22
CA LEU A 81 9.25 8.26 21.21
C LEU A 81 8.36 8.07 22.44
N VAL A 82 7.08 7.78 22.19
CA VAL A 82 6.11 7.39 23.22
C VAL A 82 5.72 5.94 22.96
N LEU A 83 5.97 5.06 23.93
CA LEU A 83 5.44 3.72 23.90
C LEU A 83 4.11 3.69 24.65
N ARG A 84 3.07 3.17 23.99
CA ARG A 84 1.80 2.87 24.67
C ARG A 84 2.00 1.64 25.55
N ASP A 85 1.35 1.64 26.72
CA ASP A 85 1.37 0.48 27.62
C ASP A 85 0.93 -0.79 26.87
N GLY A 86 1.68 -1.87 27.06
CA GLY A 86 1.47 -3.10 26.32
C GLY A 86 2.49 -4.18 26.65
N PRO A 87 2.42 -5.34 25.98
CA PRO A 87 3.44 -6.37 26.10
C PRO A 87 4.80 -5.84 25.64
N ALA A 88 5.86 -6.46 26.13
CA ALA A 88 7.21 -6.13 25.68
C ALA A 88 7.33 -6.27 24.15
N LEU A 89 8.01 -5.32 23.51
CA LEU A 89 8.24 -5.36 22.07
C LEU A 89 9.08 -6.58 21.70
N PRO A 90 8.66 -7.40 20.72
CA PRO A 90 9.47 -8.52 20.27
C PRO A 90 10.75 -8.01 19.56
N PRO A 91 11.81 -8.83 19.50
CA PRO A 91 13.02 -8.46 18.77
C PRO A 91 12.71 -8.26 17.28
N LEU A 92 13.52 -7.44 16.60
CA LEU A 92 13.32 -7.16 15.17
C LEU A 92 13.25 -8.44 14.30
N SER A 93 13.98 -9.49 14.69
CA SER A 93 14.01 -10.79 14.01
C SER A 93 12.68 -11.56 14.05
N HIS A 94 11.73 -11.17 14.90
CA HIS A 94 10.36 -11.70 14.89
C HIS A 94 9.60 -11.26 13.64
N PHE A 95 9.88 -10.05 13.16
CA PHE A 95 9.17 -9.43 12.05
C PHE A 95 9.70 -9.89 10.70
N ARG A 96 8.81 -9.92 9.72
CA ARG A 96 9.06 -10.42 8.36
C ARG A 96 8.88 -9.34 7.30
N LEU A 97 7.97 -8.40 7.53
CA LEU A 97 7.77 -7.26 6.65
C LEU A 97 7.45 -5.99 7.44
N ALA A 98 7.66 -4.85 6.78
CA ALA A 98 7.24 -3.55 7.26
C ALA A 98 6.46 -2.83 6.16
N ALA A 99 5.23 -2.43 6.46
CA ALA A 99 4.35 -1.67 5.60
C ALA A 99 4.34 -0.20 5.99
N PHE A 100 4.41 0.67 5.00
CA PHE A 100 4.52 2.11 5.17
C PHE A 100 3.48 2.84 4.33
N ASP A 101 2.87 3.87 4.91
CA ASP A 101 2.32 4.95 4.09
C ASP A 101 3.44 5.77 3.42
N MET A 102 3.08 6.51 2.38
CA MET A 102 3.97 7.41 1.65
C MET A 102 3.87 8.84 2.17
N ASP A 103 2.77 9.52 1.86
CA ASP A 103 2.53 10.93 2.18
C ASP A 103 2.58 11.12 3.71
N SER A 104 3.17 12.23 4.17
CA SER A 104 3.40 12.55 5.59
C SER A 104 4.13 11.49 6.44
N THR A 105 4.58 10.37 5.86
CA THR A 105 5.23 9.25 6.55
C THR A 105 6.65 9.00 6.00
N LEU A 106 6.79 8.51 4.77
CA LEU A 106 8.10 8.34 4.12
C LEU A 106 8.58 9.63 3.45
N ILE A 107 7.65 10.46 2.99
CA ILE A 107 7.92 11.78 2.43
C ILE A 107 7.23 12.87 3.27
N GLY A 108 7.82 14.06 3.29
CA GLY A 108 7.35 15.17 4.13
C GLY A 108 6.26 16.04 3.51
N ILE A 109 5.62 15.57 2.44
CA ILE A 109 4.61 16.31 1.68
C ILE A 109 3.34 15.47 1.53
N GLU A 110 2.27 16.17 1.13
CA GLU A 110 1.04 15.58 0.61
C GLU A 110 1.01 15.78 -0.90
N CYS A 111 1.23 14.73 -1.70
CA CYS A 111 1.38 14.87 -3.15
C CYS A 111 0.20 15.60 -3.84
N ILE A 112 -1.04 15.36 -3.40
CA ILE A 112 -2.22 16.01 -4.00
C ILE A 112 -2.24 17.53 -3.75
N ASP A 113 -1.79 17.96 -2.57
CA ASP A 113 -1.77 19.38 -2.20
C ASP A 113 -0.68 20.11 -2.99
N GLU A 114 0.46 19.48 -3.24
CA GLU A 114 1.54 20.03 -4.08
C GLU A 114 1.13 20.14 -5.56
N ILE A 115 0.41 19.13 -6.10
CA ILE A 115 -0.18 19.22 -7.45
C ILE A 115 -1.16 20.40 -7.50
N ALA A 116 -2.04 20.51 -6.51
CA ALA A 116 -3.03 21.57 -6.46
C ALA A 116 -2.38 22.95 -6.34
N ALA A 117 -1.34 23.10 -5.53
CA ALA A 117 -0.59 24.34 -5.39
C ALA A 117 0.06 24.77 -6.71
N LEU A 118 0.74 23.86 -7.41
CA LEU A 118 1.35 24.15 -8.72
C LEU A 118 0.30 24.40 -9.82
N ALA A 119 -0.91 23.85 -9.68
CA ALA A 119 -2.04 24.10 -10.57
C ALA A 119 -2.84 25.38 -10.25
N GLY A 120 -2.49 26.11 -9.18
CA GLY A 120 -3.25 27.28 -8.72
C GLY A 120 -4.61 26.93 -8.08
N ARG A 121 -4.80 25.67 -7.66
CA ARG A 121 -6.01 25.10 -7.03
C ARG A 121 -5.82 24.76 -5.55
N GLY A 122 -4.66 25.10 -4.97
CA GLY A 122 -4.29 24.70 -3.61
C GLY A 122 -5.33 25.09 -2.54
N ALA A 123 -5.88 26.31 -2.60
CA ALA A 123 -6.89 26.77 -1.64
C ALA A 123 -8.19 25.96 -1.72
N GLU A 124 -8.63 25.59 -2.93
CA GLU A 124 -9.86 24.82 -3.15
C GLU A 124 -9.71 23.38 -2.64
N VAL A 125 -8.55 22.76 -2.89
CA VAL A 125 -8.23 21.42 -2.40
C VAL A 125 -8.09 21.40 -0.88
N ALA A 126 -7.37 22.38 -0.30
CA ALA A 126 -7.20 22.51 1.14
C ALA A 126 -8.56 22.65 1.86
N ALA A 127 -9.50 23.41 1.30
CA ALA A 127 -10.84 23.55 1.88
C ALA A 127 -11.58 22.20 2.00
N ILE A 128 -11.41 21.30 1.03
CA ILE A 128 -11.99 19.94 1.07
C ILE A 128 -11.24 19.07 2.09
N THR A 129 -9.91 19.14 2.14
CA THR A 129 -9.10 18.41 3.13
C THR A 129 -9.51 18.79 4.55
N GLU A 130 -9.65 20.09 4.83
CA GLU A 130 -10.09 20.60 6.12
C GLU A 130 -11.52 20.18 6.47
N ALA A 131 -12.44 20.16 5.49
CA ALA A 131 -13.79 19.64 5.70
C ALA A 131 -13.79 18.14 6.05
N ALA A 132 -12.93 17.34 5.42
CA ALA A 132 -12.77 15.93 5.76
C ALA A 132 -12.19 15.74 7.17
N MET A 133 -11.19 16.56 7.56
CA MET A 133 -10.62 16.53 8.90
C MET A 133 -11.61 16.98 9.99
N ARG A 134 -12.53 17.89 9.69
CA ARG A 134 -13.64 18.27 10.58
C ARG A 134 -14.77 17.23 10.65
N GLY A 135 -14.68 16.13 9.88
CA GLY A 135 -15.71 15.10 9.81
C GLY A 135 -16.96 15.52 9.02
N GLU A 136 -16.90 16.63 8.28
CA GLU A 136 -17.99 17.05 7.36
C GLU A 136 -18.03 16.14 6.12
N ILE A 137 -16.87 15.61 5.72
CA ILE A 137 -16.74 14.55 4.72
C ILE A 137 -16.16 13.33 5.42
N THR A 138 -17.02 12.34 5.70
CA THR A 138 -16.64 11.14 6.47
C THR A 138 -16.07 10.03 5.60
N ASP A 139 -16.35 10.03 4.29
CA ASP A 139 -15.82 9.05 3.35
C ASP A 139 -14.53 9.56 2.69
N PHE A 140 -13.43 8.83 2.92
CA PHE A 140 -12.14 9.12 2.29
C PHE A 140 -12.23 9.11 0.77
N LYS A 141 -12.98 8.17 0.18
CA LYS A 141 -13.11 8.05 -1.27
C LYS A 141 -13.81 9.25 -1.87
N ASP A 142 -14.90 9.71 -1.26
CA ASP A 142 -15.59 10.94 -1.64
C ASP A 142 -14.65 12.17 -1.53
N SER A 143 -13.96 12.34 -0.40
CA SER A 143 -13.00 13.44 -0.22
C SER A 143 -11.91 13.45 -1.32
N LEU A 144 -11.33 12.28 -1.63
CA LEU A 144 -10.31 12.17 -2.67
C LEU A 144 -10.88 12.50 -4.06
N ARG A 145 -12.05 11.97 -4.42
CA ARG A 145 -12.70 12.26 -5.70
C ARG A 145 -12.98 13.74 -5.88
N ARG A 146 -13.49 14.42 -4.86
CA ARG A 146 -13.76 15.86 -4.91
C ARG A 146 -12.48 16.68 -5.13
N ARG A 147 -11.39 16.33 -4.44
CA ARG A 147 -10.09 16.99 -4.63
C ARG A 147 -9.52 16.74 -6.02
N LEU A 148 -9.61 15.51 -6.53
CA LEU A 148 -9.16 15.18 -7.88
C LEU A 148 -9.97 15.87 -8.96
N ALA A 149 -11.28 16.01 -8.79
CA ALA A 149 -12.13 16.70 -9.75
C ALA A 149 -11.69 18.15 -10.00
N LEU A 150 -11.14 18.83 -9.00
CA LEU A 150 -10.58 20.18 -9.13
C LEU A 150 -9.29 20.24 -9.97
N LEU A 151 -8.64 19.09 -10.18
CA LEU A 151 -7.40 18.95 -10.93
C LEU A 151 -7.64 18.50 -12.38
N ALA A 152 -8.90 18.35 -12.81
CA ALA A 152 -9.23 18.02 -14.19
C ALA A 152 -8.69 19.09 -15.17
N GLY A 153 -8.03 18.66 -16.23
CA GLY A 153 -7.40 19.51 -17.24
C GLY A 153 -6.00 20.01 -16.88
N VAL A 154 -5.48 19.73 -15.68
CA VAL A 154 -4.09 20.07 -15.33
C VAL A 154 -3.12 19.24 -16.17
N PRO A 155 -2.11 19.84 -16.83
CA PRO A 155 -1.12 19.08 -17.59
C PRO A 155 -0.38 18.06 -16.73
N ALA A 156 -0.21 16.83 -17.21
CA ALA A 156 0.46 15.75 -16.49
C ALA A 156 1.93 16.05 -16.15
N THR A 157 2.56 16.97 -16.89
CA THR A 157 3.91 17.48 -16.60
C THR A 157 4.03 18.15 -15.23
N VAL A 158 2.91 18.50 -14.59
CA VAL A 158 2.91 18.96 -13.18
C VAL A 158 3.48 17.90 -12.24
N LEU A 159 3.29 16.60 -12.54
CA LEU A 159 3.76 15.51 -11.70
C LEU A 159 5.29 15.47 -11.64
N ASP A 160 5.94 15.64 -12.79
CA ASP A 160 7.40 15.77 -12.88
C ASP A 160 7.91 16.95 -12.06
N ARG A 161 7.19 18.08 -12.09
CA ARG A 161 7.55 19.27 -11.31
C ARG A 161 7.40 19.05 -9.81
N VAL A 162 6.32 18.43 -9.35
CA VAL A 162 6.17 18.05 -7.93
C VAL A 162 7.31 17.14 -7.50
N LEU A 163 7.62 16.13 -8.32
CA LEU A 163 8.70 15.20 -8.04
C LEU A 163 10.06 15.89 -7.94
N ALA A 164 10.38 16.79 -8.88
CA ALA A 164 11.68 17.45 -8.94
C ALA A 164 11.83 18.61 -7.93
N GLU A 165 10.77 19.38 -7.69
CA GLU A 165 10.83 20.63 -6.93
C GLU A 165 10.36 20.49 -5.47
N ARG A 166 9.50 19.51 -5.15
CA ARG A 166 8.78 19.44 -3.86
C ARG A 166 9.04 18.17 -3.06
N LEU A 167 9.21 17.02 -3.72
CA LEU A 167 9.30 15.74 -3.02
C LEU A 167 10.58 15.66 -2.18
N THR A 168 10.40 15.49 -0.87
CA THR A 168 11.48 15.32 0.10
C THR A 168 11.19 14.12 1.01
N PHE A 169 12.21 13.30 1.26
CA PHE A 169 12.08 12.18 2.19
C PHE A 169 12.11 12.67 3.63
N ASN A 170 11.27 12.08 4.49
CA ASN A 170 11.32 12.39 5.91
C ASN A 170 12.66 11.96 6.53
N PRO A 171 13.16 12.69 7.55
CA PRO A 171 14.41 12.36 8.22
C PRO A 171 14.43 10.90 8.70
N GLY A 172 15.48 10.17 8.31
CA GLY A 172 15.66 8.78 8.69
C GLY A 172 14.92 7.74 7.84
N ALA A 173 14.02 8.13 6.92
CA ALA A 173 13.26 7.18 6.10
C ALA A 173 14.18 6.22 5.30
N ARG A 174 15.22 6.76 4.65
CA ARG A 174 16.23 5.97 3.91
C ARG A 174 17.02 5.03 4.82
N ALA A 175 17.47 5.54 5.97
CA ALA A 175 18.25 4.76 6.93
C ALA A 175 17.41 3.63 7.53
N LEU A 176 16.14 3.90 7.86
CA LEU A 176 15.18 2.92 8.35
C LEU A 176 14.95 1.82 7.31
N CYS A 177 14.61 2.17 6.07
CA CYS A 177 14.38 1.18 5.01
C CYS A 177 15.62 0.31 4.77
N ALA A 178 16.81 0.92 4.70
CA ALA A 178 18.07 0.19 4.55
C ALA A 178 18.32 -0.77 5.73
N ALA A 179 18.09 -0.33 6.97
CA ALA A 179 18.27 -1.16 8.16
C ALA A 179 17.28 -2.34 8.22
N LEU A 180 16.01 -2.11 7.87
CA LEU A 180 15.00 -3.18 7.83
C LEU A 180 15.33 -4.23 6.74
N LYS A 181 15.78 -3.79 5.56
CA LYS A 181 16.25 -4.71 4.51
C LYS A 181 17.49 -5.48 4.94
N ALA A 182 18.45 -4.83 5.60
CA ALA A 182 19.63 -5.49 6.14
C ALA A 182 19.26 -6.54 7.22
N ALA A 183 18.18 -6.31 7.97
CA ALA A 183 17.61 -7.26 8.91
C ALA A 183 16.77 -8.37 8.24
N GLY A 184 16.63 -8.36 6.91
CA GLY A 184 15.92 -9.39 6.14
C GLY A 184 14.41 -9.19 6.02
N LEU A 185 13.89 -8.01 6.41
CA LEU A 185 12.48 -7.69 6.22
C LEU A 185 12.20 -7.28 4.78
N LYS A 186 11.02 -7.64 4.29
CA LYS A 186 10.46 -7.09 3.06
C LYS A 186 9.77 -5.76 3.33
N LEU A 187 9.84 -4.84 2.38
CA LEU A 187 9.21 -3.53 2.51
C LEU A 187 7.97 -3.45 1.62
N VAL A 188 6.86 -2.99 2.20
CA VAL A 188 5.59 -2.77 1.52
C VAL A 188 5.32 -1.26 1.55
N LEU A 189 5.07 -0.67 0.38
CA LEU A 189 4.59 0.71 0.25
C LEU A 189 3.10 0.67 -0.10
N VAL A 190 2.24 1.20 0.77
CA VAL A 190 0.81 1.25 0.48
C VAL A 190 0.24 2.62 0.80
N SER A 191 -0.29 3.30 -0.22
CA SER A 191 -0.63 4.71 -0.09
C SER A 191 -1.91 5.10 -0.82
N GLY A 192 -2.65 6.05 -0.23
CA GLY A 192 -3.73 6.77 -0.91
C GLY A 192 -3.23 7.81 -1.92
N GLY A 193 -1.92 8.03 -2.01
CA GLY A 193 -1.27 8.84 -3.04
C GLY A 193 -1.23 8.14 -4.40
N PHE A 194 -0.33 8.60 -5.27
CA PHE A 194 -0.37 8.25 -6.70
C PHE A 194 0.81 7.40 -7.19
N THR A 195 0.53 6.46 -8.10
CA THR A 195 1.47 5.50 -8.69
C THR A 195 2.72 6.15 -9.29
N PHE A 196 2.59 7.36 -9.82
CA PHE A 196 3.73 8.12 -10.34
C PHE A 196 4.80 8.36 -9.24
N PHE A 197 4.38 8.83 -8.06
CA PHE A 197 5.29 9.11 -6.94
C PHE A 197 5.70 7.85 -6.19
N THR A 198 4.76 6.92 -5.98
CA THR A 198 5.09 5.67 -5.26
C THR A 198 6.10 4.83 -6.02
N ARG A 199 6.10 4.82 -7.36
CA ARG A 199 7.15 4.16 -8.17
C ARG A 199 8.53 4.77 -7.92
N TYR A 200 8.62 6.10 -7.86
CA TYR A 200 9.88 6.78 -7.55
C TYR A 200 10.34 6.44 -6.12
N VAL A 201 9.47 6.62 -5.12
CA VAL A 201 9.77 6.30 -3.72
C VAL A 201 10.15 4.83 -3.55
N ALA A 202 9.46 3.92 -4.25
CA ALA A 202 9.74 2.49 -4.22
C ALA A 202 11.13 2.16 -4.77
N ALA A 203 11.53 2.74 -5.90
CA ALA A 203 12.86 2.55 -6.46
C ALA A 203 13.95 3.08 -5.51
N GLU A 204 13.73 4.27 -4.95
CA GLU A 204 14.66 4.96 -4.07
C GLU A 204 14.87 4.28 -2.71
N LEU A 205 13.84 3.63 -2.18
CA LEU A 205 13.88 2.96 -0.87
C LEU A 205 13.99 1.43 -0.99
N GLY A 206 13.92 0.90 -2.21
CA GLY A 206 13.98 -0.53 -2.49
C GLY A 206 12.75 -1.29 -1.97
N MET A 207 11.55 -0.78 -2.20
CA MET A 207 10.30 -1.42 -1.81
C MET A 207 10.08 -2.72 -2.60
N ASP A 208 9.63 -3.77 -1.94
CA ASP A 208 9.38 -5.09 -2.56
C ASP A 208 7.94 -5.20 -3.08
N PHE A 209 6.98 -4.55 -2.43
CA PHE A 209 5.58 -4.53 -2.82
C PHE A 209 5.03 -3.11 -2.78
N VAL A 210 4.17 -2.75 -3.74
CA VAL A 210 3.59 -1.40 -3.84
C VAL A 210 2.11 -1.47 -4.20
N ARG A 211 1.27 -0.68 -3.53
CA ARG A 211 -0.13 -0.40 -3.96
C ARG A 211 -0.45 1.08 -3.76
N SER A 212 -1.05 1.69 -4.78
CA SER A 212 -1.47 3.09 -4.75
C SER A 212 -2.51 3.40 -5.83
N ASN A 213 -3.08 4.60 -5.77
CA ASN A 213 -4.01 5.07 -6.78
C ASN A 213 -3.28 5.41 -8.08
N GLU A 214 -3.88 5.09 -9.22
CA GLU A 214 -3.34 5.51 -10.52
C GLU A 214 -4.16 6.68 -11.05
N LEU A 215 -3.53 7.83 -11.27
CA LEU A 215 -4.20 8.99 -11.88
C LEU A 215 -4.56 8.65 -13.33
N GLU A 216 -5.80 8.92 -13.71
CA GLU A 216 -6.20 8.81 -15.11
C GLU A 216 -5.71 10.04 -15.88
N ILE A 217 -4.99 9.79 -16.97
CA ILE A 217 -4.38 10.82 -17.82
C ILE A 217 -4.83 10.57 -19.26
N GLU A 218 -5.42 11.59 -19.87
CA GLU A 218 -5.85 11.57 -21.26
C GLU A 218 -5.30 12.81 -21.98
N HIS A 219 -4.81 12.61 -23.20
CA HIS A 219 -4.26 13.71 -24.01
C HIS A 219 -3.20 14.57 -23.30
N GLY A 220 -2.43 13.96 -22.38
CA GLY A 220 -1.38 14.63 -21.61
C GLY A 220 -1.88 15.47 -20.43
N ALA A 221 -3.15 15.36 -20.02
CA ALA A 221 -3.72 16.07 -18.88
C ALA A 221 -4.45 15.12 -17.91
N LEU A 222 -4.50 15.51 -16.64
CA LEU A 222 -5.26 14.80 -15.61
C LEU A 222 -6.75 14.88 -15.92
N THR A 223 -7.47 13.77 -15.83
CA THR A 223 -8.93 13.77 -16.03
C THR A 223 -9.71 14.15 -14.76
N GLY A 224 -9.01 14.24 -13.62
CA GLY A 224 -9.59 14.40 -12.29
C GLY A 224 -10.19 13.12 -11.71
N ARG A 225 -9.79 11.95 -12.23
CA ARG A 225 -10.20 10.63 -11.74
C ARG A 225 -9.00 9.72 -11.51
N VAL A 226 -9.27 8.58 -10.88
CA VAL A 226 -8.32 7.46 -10.77
C VAL A 226 -8.77 6.31 -11.66
N VAL A 227 -7.81 5.54 -12.16
CA VAL A 227 -8.03 4.33 -12.95
C VAL A 227 -8.53 3.20 -12.04
N MET A 228 -9.56 2.48 -12.49
CA MET A 228 -10.05 1.26 -11.82
C MET A 228 -9.01 0.15 -11.90
N GLN A 229 -8.71 -0.46 -10.76
CA GLN A 229 -7.80 -1.58 -10.60
C GLN A 229 -8.59 -2.87 -10.32
N ASP A 230 -7.92 -4.01 -10.40
CA ASP A 230 -8.50 -5.33 -10.09
C ASP A 230 -8.94 -5.46 -8.61
N TRP A 231 -8.26 -4.74 -7.71
CA TRP A 231 -8.59 -4.66 -6.29
C TRP A 231 -9.61 -3.56 -5.95
N GLY A 232 -10.02 -2.72 -6.90
CA GLY A 232 -10.99 -1.64 -6.70
C GLY A 232 -10.58 -0.30 -7.28
N ASP A 233 -11.23 0.76 -6.79
CA ASP A 233 -11.07 2.13 -7.30
C ASP A 233 -9.97 2.93 -6.58
N ILE A 234 -10.11 3.06 -5.26
CA ILE A 234 -9.31 3.95 -4.40
C ILE A 234 -8.70 3.13 -3.28
N CYS A 235 -7.39 3.26 -3.13
CA CYS A 235 -6.60 2.73 -2.04
C CYS A 235 -6.89 3.52 -0.75
N ASP A 236 -8.00 3.18 -0.11
CA ASP A 236 -8.39 3.68 1.21
C ASP A 236 -7.74 2.84 2.34
N GLY A 237 -8.15 3.10 3.58
CA GLY A 237 -7.59 2.38 4.73
C GLY A 237 -7.85 0.87 4.71
N GLU A 238 -8.98 0.42 4.20
CA GLU A 238 -9.23 -1.02 4.06
C GLU A 238 -8.32 -1.64 2.98
N GLN A 239 -8.08 -0.92 1.87
CA GLN A 239 -7.10 -1.36 0.89
C GLN A 239 -5.67 -1.38 1.44
N LYS A 240 -5.30 -0.44 2.31
CA LYS A 240 -4.02 -0.48 3.05
C LYS A 240 -3.92 -1.76 3.90
N ARG A 241 -5.00 -2.10 4.62
CA ARG A 241 -5.10 -3.33 5.41
C ARG A 241 -4.97 -4.59 4.55
N LEU A 242 -5.75 -4.67 3.47
CA LEU A 242 -5.73 -5.82 2.55
C LEU A 242 -4.35 -6.01 1.94
N MET A 243 -3.69 -4.95 1.50
CA MET A 243 -2.33 -5.03 0.96
C MET A 243 -1.33 -5.60 1.98
N LEU A 244 -1.42 -5.21 3.25
CA LEU A 244 -0.58 -5.79 4.31
C LEU A 244 -0.84 -7.29 4.47
N LEU A 245 -2.10 -7.70 4.51
CA LEU A 245 -2.49 -9.11 4.66
C LEU A 245 -2.07 -9.96 3.47
N GLU A 246 -2.32 -9.50 2.25
CA GLU A 246 -1.88 -10.16 1.02
C GLU A 246 -0.35 -10.28 0.96
N SER A 247 0.37 -9.26 1.40
CA SER A 247 1.84 -9.29 1.47
C SER A 247 2.32 -10.33 2.49
N CYS A 248 1.65 -10.42 3.65
CA CYS A 248 1.94 -11.46 4.64
C CYS A 248 1.70 -12.87 4.07
N GLU A 249 0.57 -13.07 3.39
CA GLU A 249 0.22 -14.35 2.75
C GLU A 249 1.26 -14.75 1.70
N ARG A 250 1.62 -13.83 0.80
CA ARG A 250 2.67 -14.07 -0.23
C ARG A 250 4.02 -14.44 0.39
N MET A 251 4.31 -13.94 1.58
CA MET A 251 5.54 -14.24 2.32
C MET A 251 5.45 -15.46 3.23
N GLY A 252 4.26 -16.05 3.38
CA GLY A 252 4.02 -17.14 4.32
C GLY A 252 4.24 -16.75 5.78
N CYS A 253 3.99 -15.49 6.15
CA CYS A 253 4.07 -15.02 7.54
C CYS A 253 2.71 -14.57 8.08
N ARG A 254 2.60 -14.50 9.41
CA ARG A 254 1.37 -14.03 10.05
C ARG A 254 1.36 -12.50 10.18
N PRO A 255 0.18 -11.86 10.25
CA PRO A 255 0.09 -10.40 10.45
C PRO A 255 0.76 -9.90 11.74
N ASP A 256 0.84 -10.72 12.80
CA ASP A 256 1.58 -10.38 14.03
C ASP A 256 3.10 -10.29 13.83
N GLN A 257 3.60 -10.67 12.66
CA GLN A 257 4.99 -10.53 12.23
C GLN A 257 5.18 -9.37 11.25
N ALA A 258 4.16 -8.53 11.05
CA ALA A 258 4.25 -7.30 10.27
C ALA A 258 4.41 -6.07 11.17
N ILE A 259 5.17 -5.10 10.68
CA ILE A 259 5.22 -3.73 11.19
C ILE A 259 4.36 -2.86 10.27
N ALA A 260 3.56 -1.94 10.81
CA ALA A 260 2.84 -0.92 10.06
C ALA A 260 3.24 0.46 10.55
N VAL A 261 3.51 1.39 9.62
CA VAL A 261 3.90 2.77 9.90
C VAL A 261 3.01 3.72 9.10
N GLY A 262 2.40 4.68 9.79
CA GLY A 262 1.54 5.70 9.19
C GLY A 262 1.34 6.90 10.12
N ASP A 263 0.74 7.97 9.61
CA ASP A 263 0.47 9.21 10.35
C ASP A 263 -1.03 9.49 10.55
N GLY A 264 -1.88 8.87 9.72
CA GLY A 264 -3.25 9.31 9.55
C GLY A 264 -4.32 8.32 10.04
N ALA A 265 -5.55 8.82 10.18
CA ALA A 265 -6.72 7.98 10.43
C ALA A 265 -6.95 6.93 9.32
N ASN A 266 -6.49 7.21 8.09
CA ASN A 266 -6.58 6.27 6.97
C ASN A 266 -5.67 5.03 7.15
N ASP A 267 -4.67 5.08 8.04
CA ASP A 267 -3.76 3.97 8.31
C ASP A 267 -4.25 3.03 9.40
N LEU A 268 -5.22 3.49 10.21
CA LEU A 268 -5.71 2.74 11.37
C LEU A 268 -6.14 1.30 11.02
N PRO A 269 -6.82 1.01 9.89
CA PRO A 269 -7.15 -0.37 9.54
C PRO A 269 -5.90 -1.24 9.27
N MET A 270 -4.89 -0.69 8.59
CA MET A 270 -3.60 -1.38 8.35
C MET A 270 -2.84 -1.59 9.66
N MET A 271 -2.73 -0.55 10.47
CA MET A 271 -2.08 -0.57 11.78
C MET A 271 -2.75 -1.59 12.71
N GLY A 272 -4.08 -1.60 12.75
CA GLY A 272 -4.85 -2.55 13.57
C GLY A 272 -4.67 -4.02 13.17
N ALA A 273 -4.19 -4.31 11.95
CA ALA A 273 -3.90 -5.67 11.49
C ALA A 273 -2.46 -6.13 11.77
N ALA A 274 -1.53 -5.20 12.02
CA ALA A 274 -0.11 -5.49 12.20
C ALA A 274 0.23 -5.88 13.65
N GLY A 275 1.31 -6.64 13.84
CA GLY A 275 1.83 -7.00 15.17
C GLY A 275 2.52 -5.84 15.89
N LEU A 276 3.07 -4.90 15.13
CA LEU A 276 3.61 -3.64 15.65
C LEU A 276 3.10 -2.48 14.79
N SER A 277 2.55 -1.46 15.45
CA SER A 277 2.13 -0.22 14.81
C SER A 277 2.97 0.94 15.31
N VAL A 278 3.43 1.77 14.38
CA VAL A 278 4.18 2.99 14.66
C VAL A 278 3.43 4.17 14.06
N ALA A 279 2.96 5.06 14.93
CA ALA A 279 2.35 6.32 14.52
C ALA A 279 3.47 7.37 14.36
N TYR A 280 3.73 7.83 13.14
CA TYR A 280 4.78 8.82 12.85
C TYR A 280 4.18 10.22 12.78
N HIS A 281 4.49 11.08 13.75
CA HIS A 281 3.96 12.46 13.84
C HIS A 281 2.43 12.52 13.65
N ALA A 282 1.73 11.49 14.14
CA ALA A 282 0.33 11.28 13.83
C ALA A 282 -0.57 12.36 14.42
N LYS A 283 -1.70 12.58 13.75
CA LYS A 283 -2.76 13.49 14.21
C LYS A 283 -3.38 12.94 15.51
N PRO A 284 -3.78 13.82 16.48
CA PRO A 284 -4.32 13.40 17.77
C PRO A 284 -5.57 12.52 17.69
#